data_AF-A0A225X2M9-F1
#
_entry.id   AF-A0A225X2M9-F1
#
_cell.length_a   1.000
_cell.length_b   1.000
_cell.length_c   1.000
_cell.angle_alpha   90.00
_cell.angle_beta   90.00
_cell.angle_gamma   90.00
#
_symmetry.space_group_name_H-M   'P 1'
#
loop_
_entity.id
_entity.type
_entity.pdbx_description
1 polymer ?
#
loop_
_entity_poly.entity_id
_entity_poly.type
_entity_poly.pdbx_seq_one_letter_code
_entity_poly.pdbx_strand_id
1 'polypeptide(L)'
;MYCAVRGGQLDIVKWMYGIRSEGCSVAAIDWAAEHGHLEVVKLVHENHSERCTVAAMDGAATNGHLDVVKWLHENLIAGCTTHAMDSAAGRGHLEMVQWLNENRTEGCTTTAVDSAATGGYLDIIKFLYANRMEQWQLSGHRLITSSRCCVGLMTRTSTFPFQSHNLVLPEKM
;
A
#
# COMPACT_ATOMS: atom_id res chain seq x y z
N MET A 1 6.18 26.53 12.79
CA MET A 1 5.19 25.53 12.30
C MET A 1 5.90 24.24 11.89
N TYR A 2 6.65 24.22 10.79
CA TYR A 2 7.21 22.99 10.22
C TYR A 2 8.04 22.12 11.18
N CYS A 3 8.89 22.72 12.03
CA CYS A 3 9.69 21.94 12.98
C CYS A 3 8.84 21.31 14.09
N ALA A 4 7.81 22.02 14.57
CA ALA A 4 6.89 21.50 15.58
C ALA A 4 6.01 20.37 15.03
N VAL A 5 5.59 20.50 13.76
CA VAL A 5 4.80 19.48 13.06
C VAL A 5 5.64 18.23 12.77
N ARG A 6 6.86 18.38 12.26
CA ARG A 6 7.79 17.24 12.06
C ARG A 6 8.14 16.52 13.36
N GLY A 7 8.25 17.28 14.46
CA GLY A 7 8.52 16.73 15.79
C GLY A 7 7.29 16.17 16.52
N GLY A 8 6.08 16.24 15.94
CA GLY A 8 4.87 15.73 16.60
C GLY A 8 4.45 16.51 17.85
N GLN A 9 4.93 17.74 18.01
CA GLN A 9 4.72 18.52 19.24
C GLN A 9 3.33 19.15 19.25
N LEU A 10 2.32 18.36 19.62
CA LEU A 10 0.91 18.73 19.60
C LEU A 10 0.62 20.02 20.38
N ASP A 11 1.24 20.20 21.55
CA ASP A 11 0.99 21.36 22.41
C ASP A 11 1.45 22.67 21.76
N ILE A 12 2.60 22.64 21.08
CA ILE A 12 3.11 23.80 20.34
C ILE A 12 2.26 24.06 19.11
N VAL A 13 1.79 23.01 18.43
CA VAL A 13 0.90 23.14 17.28
C VAL A 13 -0.44 23.77 17.71
N LYS A 14 -1.07 23.28 18.78
CA LYS A 14 -2.29 23.87 19.37
C LYS A 14 -2.10 25.32 19.78
N TRP A 15 -0.99 25.62 20.45
CA TRP A 15 -0.64 26.99 20.86
C TRP A 15 -0.47 27.92 19.65
N MET A 16 0.18 27.43 18.59
CA MET A 16 0.33 28.17 17.34
C MET A 16 -1.01 28.48 16.67
N TYR A 17 -1.94 27.53 16.64
CA TYR A 17 -3.30 27.75 16.13
C TYR A 17 -4.08 28.79 16.94
N GLY A 18 -3.85 28.88 18.25
CA GLY A 18 -4.47 29.89 19.11
C GLY A 18 -3.98 31.32 18.85
N ILE A 19 -2.82 31.50 18.21
CA ILE A 19 -2.16 32.81 18.04
C ILE A 19 -2.14 33.27 16.58
N ARG A 20 -2.12 32.36 15.62
CA ARG A 20 -2.02 32.67 14.19
C ARG A 20 -3.14 31.99 13.42
N SER A 21 -4.02 32.79 12.80
CA SER A 21 -5.07 32.35 11.87
C SER A 21 -4.57 32.14 10.44
N GLU A 22 -3.27 32.24 10.18
CA GLU A 22 -2.70 31.93 8.87
C GLU A 22 -2.68 30.40 8.72
N GLY A 23 -3.62 29.92 7.90
CA GLY A 23 -3.97 28.51 7.76
C GLY A 23 -2.78 27.60 7.48
N CYS A 24 -2.90 26.37 7.95
CA CYS A 24 -1.88 25.37 7.70
C CYS A 24 -1.64 25.22 6.20
N SER A 25 -0.37 25.39 5.82
CA SER A 25 0.06 25.03 4.48
C SER A 25 -0.19 23.55 4.28
N VAL A 26 -0.56 23.17 3.06
CA VAL A 26 -0.75 21.78 2.63
C VAL A 26 0.45 20.91 3.03
N ALA A 27 1.65 21.47 2.86
CA ALA A 27 2.90 20.86 3.27
C ALA A 27 2.92 20.46 4.75
N ALA A 28 2.29 21.22 5.66
CA ALA A 28 2.26 20.85 7.08
C ALA A 28 1.57 19.49 7.30
N ILE A 29 0.48 19.19 6.58
CA ILE A 29 -0.17 17.88 6.69
C ILE A 29 0.70 16.80 6.08
N ASP A 30 1.31 17.07 4.92
CA ASP A 30 2.20 16.11 4.26
C ASP A 30 3.37 15.71 5.18
N TRP A 31 4.02 16.69 5.82
CA TRP A 31 5.09 16.44 6.79
C TRP A 31 4.59 15.70 8.04
N ALA A 32 3.40 16.03 8.54
CA ALA A 32 2.81 15.35 9.70
C ALA A 32 2.54 13.87 9.40
N ALA A 33 1.98 13.59 8.22
CA ALA A 33 1.67 12.26 7.75
C ALA A 33 2.94 11.44 7.46
N GLU A 34 3.93 12.05 6.82
CA GLU A 34 5.23 11.44 6.54
C GLU A 34 5.93 10.98 7.83
N HIS A 35 5.75 11.67 8.95
CA HIS A 35 6.39 11.34 10.23
C HIS A 35 5.49 10.53 11.19
N GLY A 36 4.26 10.17 10.76
CA GLY A 36 3.38 9.31 11.55
C GLY A 36 2.61 10.02 12.67
N HIS A 37 2.54 11.36 12.65
CA HIS A 37 1.90 12.12 13.73
C HIS A 37 0.39 12.23 13.53
N LEU A 38 -0.32 11.11 13.72
CA LEU A 38 -1.77 10.99 13.50
C LEU A 38 -2.57 12.10 14.21
N GLU A 39 -2.24 12.42 15.45
CA GLU A 39 -2.97 13.44 16.23
C GLU A 39 -2.80 14.86 15.67
N VAL A 40 -1.63 15.15 15.08
CA VAL A 40 -1.42 16.42 14.37
C VAL A 40 -2.21 16.43 13.07
N VAL A 41 -2.25 15.31 12.34
CA VAL A 41 -3.05 15.17 11.10
C VAL A 41 -4.54 15.38 11.38
N LYS A 42 -5.09 14.75 12.42
CA LYS A 42 -6.49 14.95 12.86
C LYS A 42 -6.77 16.40 13.21
N LEU A 43 -5.93 17.01 14.04
CA LEU A 43 -6.09 18.40 14.46
C LEU A 43 -6.08 19.36 13.26
N VAL A 44 -5.18 19.13 12.30
CA VAL A 44 -5.11 19.99 11.10
C VAL A 44 -6.32 19.78 10.20
N HIS A 45 -6.79 18.54 10.06
CA HIS A 45 -7.97 18.21 9.26
C HIS A 45 -9.27 18.77 9.84
N GLU A 46 -9.47 18.68 11.16
CA GLU A 46 -10.63 19.26 11.86
C GLU A 46 -10.74 20.78 11.64
N ASN A 47 -9.60 21.45 11.51
CA ASN A 47 -9.55 22.91 11.29
C ASN A 47 -9.58 23.30 9.80
N HIS A 48 -9.20 22.40 8.90
CA HIS A 48 -9.14 22.65 7.45
C HIS A 48 -9.51 21.38 6.66
N SER A 49 -10.80 21.24 6.34
CA SER A 49 -11.38 20.06 5.69
C SER A 49 -10.95 19.81 4.24
N GLU A 50 -10.31 20.77 3.56
CA GLU A 50 -10.19 20.73 2.08
C GLU A 50 -8.82 20.31 1.51
N ARG A 51 -7.78 20.04 2.30
CA ARG A 51 -6.39 20.06 1.75
C ARG A 51 -5.46 18.91 2.14
N CYS A 52 -5.95 17.68 2.07
CA CYS A 52 -5.03 16.54 2.15
C CYS A 52 -4.62 16.08 0.74
N THR A 53 -3.32 15.92 0.52
CA THR A 53 -2.79 15.56 -0.80
C THR A 53 -2.43 14.09 -0.87
N VAL A 54 -2.30 13.61 -2.11
CA VAL A 54 -1.74 12.28 -2.40
C VAL A 54 -0.32 12.13 -1.82
N ALA A 55 0.45 13.22 -1.73
CA ALA A 55 1.79 13.21 -1.16
C ALA A 55 1.80 12.87 0.35
N ALA A 56 0.76 13.27 1.11
CA ALA A 56 0.61 12.88 2.51
C ALA A 56 0.47 11.35 2.66
N MET A 57 -0.34 10.72 1.80
CA MET A 57 -0.54 9.27 1.85
C MET A 57 0.68 8.51 1.34
N ASP A 58 1.30 8.96 0.24
CA ASP A 58 2.53 8.37 -0.28
C ASP A 58 3.68 8.47 0.74
N GLY A 59 3.83 9.61 1.41
CA GLY A 59 4.82 9.82 2.47
C GLY A 59 4.59 8.92 3.69
N ALA A 60 3.34 8.84 4.17
CA ALA A 60 2.98 7.95 5.27
C ALA A 60 3.21 6.46 4.91
N ALA A 61 2.86 6.05 3.69
CA ALA A 61 3.10 4.69 3.20
C ALA A 61 4.59 4.38 3.07
N THR A 62 5.38 5.34 2.58
CA THR A 62 6.83 5.21 2.43
C THR A 62 7.52 4.96 3.76
N ASN A 63 7.10 5.59 4.84
CA ASN A 63 7.68 5.40 6.18
C ASN A 63 6.96 4.34 7.03
N GLY A 64 5.95 3.67 6.48
CA GLY A 64 5.27 2.55 7.14
C GLY A 64 4.24 2.95 8.21
N HIS A 65 3.75 4.19 8.19
CA HIS A 65 2.74 4.69 9.14
C HIS A 65 1.34 4.22 8.73
N LEU A 66 1.04 2.95 8.98
CA LEU A 66 -0.21 2.28 8.58
C LEU A 66 -1.46 2.90 9.22
N ASP A 67 -1.35 3.35 10.47
CA ASP A 67 -2.40 4.04 11.21
C ASP A 67 -2.78 5.36 10.55
N VAL A 68 -1.79 6.14 10.12
CA VAL A 68 -2.01 7.37 9.35
C VAL A 68 -2.64 7.05 7.99
N VAL A 69 -2.12 6.06 7.25
CA VAL A 69 -2.67 5.70 5.93
C VAL A 69 -4.12 5.23 6.02
N LYS A 70 -4.48 4.39 7.01
CA LYS A 70 -5.87 3.97 7.25
C LYS A 70 -6.77 5.17 7.53
N TRP A 71 -6.33 6.05 8.43
CA TRP A 71 -7.10 7.24 8.77
C TRP A 71 -7.27 8.18 7.56
N LEU A 72 -6.20 8.39 6.79
CA LEU A 72 -6.24 9.19 5.57
C LEU A 72 -7.21 8.57 4.55
N HIS A 73 -7.19 7.25 4.36
CA HIS A 73 -8.09 6.55 3.44
C HIS A 73 -9.57 6.63 3.84
N GLU A 74 -9.88 6.55 5.14
CA GLU A 74 -11.26 6.65 5.64
C GLU A 74 -11.81 8.08 5.53
N ASN A 75 -10.95 9.10 5.68
CA ASN A 75 -11.36 10.49 5.77
C ASN A 75 -11.12 11.30 4.48
N LEU A 76 -10.42 10.75 3.49
CA LEU A 76 -10.02 11.49 2.29
C LEU A 76 -10.35 10.70 1.01
N ILE A 77 -10.96 11.43 0.07
CA ILE A 77 -11.32 10.93 -1.25
C ILE A 77 -10.09 10.91 -2.19
N ALA A 78 -9.01 11.63 -1.83
CA ALA A 78 -7.79 11.69 -2.62
C ALA A 78 -7.11 10.31 -2.67
N GLY A 79 -6.95 9.78 -3.88
CA GLY A 79 -6.46 8.42 -4.14
C GLY A 79 -5.00 8.19 -3.74
N CYS A 80 -4.52 6.97 -3.98
CA CYS A 80 -3.15 6.57 -3.77
C CYS A 80 -2.42 6.57 -5.11
N THR A 81 -1.14 6.93 -5.16
CA THR A 81 -0.36 6.59 -6.36
C THR A 81 0.23 5.19 -6.22
N THR A 82 0.66 4.61 -7.34
CA THR A 82 1.48 3.40 -7.34
C THR A 82 2.79 3.58 -6.57
N HIS A 83 3.23 4.83 -6.35
CA HIS A 83 4.45 5.17 -5.62
C HIS A 83 4.38 4.76 -4.14
N ALA A 84 3.21 4.83 -3.50
CA ALA A 84 3.03 4.36 -2.12
C ALA A 84 3.37 2.87 -1.99
N MET A 85 2.85 2.04 -2.90
CA MET A 85 3.08 0.60 -2.86
C MET A 85 4.52 0.25 -3.24
N ASP A 86 5.07 0.89 -4.28
CA ASP A 86 6.44 0.68 -4.71
C ASP A 86 7.44 1.06 -3.59
N SER A 87 7.21 2.19 -2.93
CA SER A 87 8.05 2.67 -1.82
C SER A 87 7.90 1.81 -0.57
N ALA A 88 6.67 1.43 -0.20
CA ALA A 88 6.44 0.52 0.92
C ALA A 88 7.14 -0.84 0.71
N ALA A 89 7.11 -1.36 -0.53
CA ALA A 89 7.80 -2.58 -0.91
C ALA A 89 9.33 -2.43 -0.83
N GLY A 90 9.87 -1.32 -1.33
CA GLY A 90 11.30 -0.99 -1.25
C GLY A 90 11.83 -0.74 0.17
N ARG A 91 10.95 -0.48 1.14
CA ARG A 91 11.31 -0.28 2.56
C ARG A 91 11.03 -1.48 3.46
N GLY A 92 10.44 -2.55 2.93
CA GLY A 92 10.15 -3.74 3.71
C GLY A 92 8.86 -3.68 4.53
N HIS A 93 7.96 -2.74 4.24
CA HIS A 93 6.70 -2.58 4.97
C HIS A 93 5.63 -3.56 4.47
N LEU A 94 5.76 -4.85 4.82
CA LEU A 94 4.87 -5.92 4.35
C LEU A 94 3.38 -5.66 4.66
N GLU A 95 3.06 -5.26 5.89
CA GLU A 95 1.67 -4.99 6.30
C GLU A 95 1.05 -3.83 5.50
N MET A 96 1.85 -2.82 5.17
CA MET A 96 1.43 -1.69 4.32
C MET A 96 1.14 -2.17 2.90
N VAL A 97 2.01 -3.01 2.31
CA VAL A 97 1.81 -3.56 0.96
C VAL A 97 0.56 -4.44 0.91
N GLN A 98 0.32 -5.27 1.92
CA GLN A 98 -0.90 -6.08 2.03
C GLN A 98 -2.14 -5.20 2.08
N TRP A 99 -2.13 -4.19 2.97
CA TRP A 99 -3.26 -3.29 3.14
C TRP A 99 -3.55 -2.49 1.87
N LEU A 100 -2.53 -1.93 1.23
CA LEU A 100 -2.68 -1.20 -0.04
C LEU A 100 -3.22 -2.11 -1.15
N ASN A 101 -2.77 -3.36 -1.24
CA ASN A 101 -3.24 -4.31 -2.26
C ASN A 101 -4.70 -4.74 -2.05
N GLU A 102 -5.17 -4.83 -0.81
CA GLU A 102 -6.55 -5.19 -0.49
C GLU A 102 -7.52 -4.02 -0.66
N ASN A 103 -7.09 -2.79 -0.36
CA ASN A 103 -7.98 -1.62 -0.28
C ASN A 103 -7.91 -0.70 -1.51
N ARG A 104 -6.96 -0.93 -2.43
CA ARG A 104 -6.76 -0.08 -3.61
C ARG A 104 -6.59 -0.91 -4.89
N THR A 105 -7.08 -0.33 -5.99
CA THR A 105 -7.05 -0.96 -7.32
C THR A 105 -5.90 -0.48 -8.19
N GLU A 106 -5.09 0.50 -7.76
CA GLU A 106 -3.96 1.02 -8.57
C GLU A 106 -2.84 -0.02 -8.74
N GLY A 107 -2.66 -0.91 -7.76
CA GLY A 107 -1.70 -2.02 -7.82
C GLY A 107 -0.23 -1.63 -7.65
N CYS A 108 0.66 -2.59 -7.92
CA CYS A 108 2.12 -2.40 -7.90
C CYS A 108 2.69 -2.29 -9.31
N THR A 109 3.75 -1.50 -9.48
CA THR A 109 4.55 -1.55 -10.71
C THR A 109 5.64 -2.63 -10.60
N THR A 110 6.39 -2.88 -11.68
CA THR A 110 7.58 -3.75 -11.61
C THR A 110 8.63 -3.21 -10.64
N THR A 111 8.64 -1.88 -10.43
CA THR A 111 9.52 -1.18 -9.50
C THR A 111 9.36 -1.64 -8.06
N ALA A 112 8.15 -2.03 -7.62
CA ALA A 112 7.93 -2.60 -6.28
C ALA A 112 8.76 -3.87 -6.05
N VAL A 113 8.78 -4.77 -7.05
CA VAL A 113 9.49 -6.05 -6.95
C VAL A 113 10.99 -5.82 -7.01
N ASP A 114 11.45 -4.96 -7.91
CA ASP A 114 12.87 -4.63 -8.05
C ASP A 114 13.41 -3.96 -6.78
N SER A 115 12.64 -3.05 -6.19
CA SER A 115 13.00 -2.36 -4.94
C SER A 115 12.98 -3.32 -3.75
N ALA A 116 11.99 -4.19 -3.66
CA ALA A 116 11.92 -5.23 -2.63
C ALA A 116 13.08 -6.23 -2.75
N ALA A 117 13.46 -6.59 -3.97
CA ALA A 117 14.61 -7.46 -4.26
C ALA A 117 15.94 -6.80 -3.86
N THR A 118 16.10 -5.50 -4.17
CA THR A 118 17.27 -4.73 -3.75
C THR A 118 17.38 -4.64 -2.23
N GLY A 119 16.24 -4.51 -1.52
CA GLY A 119 16.17 -4.51 -0.07
C GLY A 119 16.26 -5.89 0.59
N GLY A 120 16.22 -6.98 -0.18
CA GLY A 120 16.24 -8.36 0.35
C GLY A 120 14.92 -8.80 1.00
N TYR A 121 13.80 -8.12 0.74
CA TYR A 121 12.50 -8.39 1.36
C TYR A 121 11.74 -9.52 0.65
N LEU A 122 12.21 -10.76 0.87
CA LEU A 122 11.67 -11.96 0.22
C LEU A 122 10.16 -12.16 0.45
N ASP A 123 9.65 -11.82 1.63
CA ASP A 123 8.23 -12.01 1.97
C ASP A 123 7.32 -11.10 1.14
N ILE A 124 7.77 -9.87 0.86
CA ILE A 124 7.04 -8.94 -0.02
C ILE A 124 7.06 -9.46 -1.46
N ILE A 125 8.21 -9.95 -1.93
CA ILE A 125 8.32 -10.53 -3.28
C ILE A 125 7.35 -11.71 -3.43
N LYS A 126 7.35 -12.64 -2.47
CA LYS A 126 6.40 -13.76 -2.45
C LYS A 126 4.95 -13.29 -2.49
N PHE A 127 4.60 -12.29 -1.69
CA PHE A 127 3.26 -11.71 -1.68
C PHE A 127 2.89 -11.09 -3.03
N LEU A 128 3.77 -10.27 -3.62
CA LEU A 128 3.52 -9.62 -4.92
C LEU A 128 3.38 -10.65 -6.05
N TYR A 129 4.20 -11.70 -6.06
CA TYR A 129 4.09 -12.80 -7.04
C TYR A 129 2.80 -13.61 -6.88
N ALA A 130 2.40 -13.91 -5.64
CA ALA A 130 1.15 -14.64 -5.37
C ALA A 130 -0.08 -13.86 -5.91
N ASN A 131 -0.15 -12.56 -5.63
CA ASN A 131 -1.26 -11.71 -6.08
C ASN A 131 -1.30 -11.54 -7.60
N ARG A 132 -0.14 -11.41 -8.27
CA ARG A 132 -0.09 -11.33 -9.75
C ARG A 132 -0.57 -12.62 -10.42
N MET A 133 -0.28 -13.78 -9.82
CA MET A 133 -0.75 -15.07 -10.33
C MET A 133 -2.27 -15.20 -10.20
N GLU A 134 -2.86 -14.73 -9.10
CA GLU A 134 -4.32 -14.68 -8.95
C GLU A 134 -4.99 -13.77 -9.99
N GLN A 135 -4.40 -12.59 -10.27
CA GLN A 135 -4.91 -11.70 -11.31
C GLN A 135 -4.84 -12.32 -12.71
N TRP A 136 -3.78 -13.10 -13.02
CA TRP A 136 -3.67 -13.82 -14.29
C TRP A 136 -4.74 -14.91 -14.44
N GLN A 137 -5.02 -15.66 -13.37
CA GLN A 137 -6.08 -16.69 -13.36
C GLN A 137 -7.48 -16.08 -13.57
N LEU A 138 -7.75 -14.91 -12.97
CA LEU A 138 -9.00 -14.16 -13.15
C LEU A 138 -9.15 -13.56 -14.56
N SER A 139 -8.04 -13.19 -15.20
CA SER A 139 -8.01 -12.60 -16.55
C SER A 139 -8.15 -13.65 -17.66
N GLY A 140 -7.79 -14.91 -17.38
CA GLY A 140 -7.80 -16.01 -18.33
C GLY A 140 -9.10 -16.81 -18.40
N HIS A 141 -9.93 -16.84 -17.35
CA HIS A 141 -11.18 -17.61 -17.31
C HIS A 141 -12.32 -16.81 -16.65
N ARG A 142 -13.23 -16.26 -17.46
CA ARG A 142 -14.60 -15.99 -17.00
C ARG A 142 -15.26 -17.36 -16.78
N LEU A 143 -15.86 -17.56 -15.59
CA LEU A 143 -16.45 -18.80 -15.06
C LEU A 143 -15.34 -19.70 -14.47
N ILE A 144 -15.18 -19.98 -13.18
CA ILE A 144 -16.13 -20.28 -12.09
C ILE A 144 -15.31 -19.98 -10.81
N THR A 145 -15.68 -19.03 -9.95
CA THR A 145 -16.03 -19.30 -8.54
C THR A 145 -16.39 -17.97 -7.88
N SER A 146 -17.58 -17.47 -8.18
CA SER A 146 -18.30 -16.67 -7.20
C SER A 146 -18.81 -17.63 -6.13
N SER A 147 -18.05 -17.82 -5.07
CA SER A 147 -18.64 -18.01 -3.74
C SER A 147 -17.58 -17.90 -2.67
N ARG A 148 -17.80 -16.95 -1.75
CA ARG A 148 -17.26 -17.02 -0.39
C ARG A 148 -17.46 -18.44 0.15
N CYS A 149 -16.38 -19.20 0.36
CA CYS A 149 -16.41 -20.27 1.35
C CYS A 149 -15.00 -20.65 1.82
N CYS A 150 -14.85 -20.58 3.15
CA CYS A 150 -13.98 -21.41 3.98
C CYS A 150 -12.50 -21.02 4.11
N VAL A 151 -12.28 -20.06 5.00
CA VAL A 151 -11.38 -20.31 6.14
C VAL A 151 -11.81 -21.65 6.77
N GLY A 152 -11.01 -22.71 6.65
CA GLY A 152 -11.23 -23.94 7.41
C GLY A 152 -10.77 -25.24 6.74
N LEU A 153 -9.86 -25.92 7.45
CA LEU A 153 -9.52 -27.34 7.40
C LEU A 153 -8.46 -27.82 6.40
N MET A 154 -7.26 -27.96 6.97
CA MET A 154 -6.29 -29.03 6.67
C MET A 154 -6.99 -30.33 6.23
N THR A 155 -6.55 -30.93 5.12
CA THR A 155 -5.90 -32.25 5.06
C THR A 155 -5.88 -32.82 3.62
N ARG A 156 -4.77 -33.51 3.31
CA ARG A 156 -4.59 -34.59 2.33
C ARG A 156 -4.27 -34.25 0.86
N THR A 157 -2.97 -34.34 0.57
CA THR A 157 -2.35 -35.27 -0.38
C THR A 157 -3.14 -35.67 -1.64
N SER A 158 -2.66 -35.26 -2.82
CA SER A 158 -2.46 -36.17 -3.97
C SER A 158 -1.74 -35.47 -5.13
N THR A 159 -0.47 -35.88 -5.31
CA THR A 159 0.17 -36.21 -6.60
C THR A 159 -0.07 -35.30 -7.83
N PHE A 160 0.98 -34.55 -8.18
CA PHE A 160 1.26 -34.06 -9.53
C PHE A 160 1.19 -35.19 -10.57
N PRO A 161 0.60 -34.99 -11.77
CA PRO A 161 0.89 -35.80 -12.94
C PRO A 161 1.95 -35.10 -13.80
N PHE A 162 3.17 -35.66 -13.79
CA PHE A 162 4.11 -35.53 -14.89
C PHE A 162 3.57 -36.38 -16.06
N GLN A 163 3.27 -35.77 -17.21
CA GLN A 163 3.09 -36.52 -18.46
C GLN A 163 4.02 -35.96 -19.53
N SER A 164 5.09 -36.71 -19.75
CA SER A 164 5.99 -36.67 -20.88
C SER A 164 5.24 -37.09 -22.15
N HIS A 165 5.13 -36.21 -23.14
CA HIS A 165 4.82 -36.62 -24.50
C HIS A 165 5.94 -36.23 -25.47
N ASN A 166 6.38 -37.27 -26.17
CA ASN A 166 7.53 -37.39 -27.06
C ASN A 166 7.52 -36.40 -28.23
N LEU A 167 8.73 -35.95 -28.57
CA LEU A 167 9.13 -35.36 -29.84
C LEU A 167 8.80 -36.31 -31.01
N VAL A 168 8.05 -35.83 -32.00
CA VAL A 168 8.03 -36.40 -33.35
C VAL A 168 8.22 -35.26 -34.34
N LEU A 169 9.37 -35.26 -35.02
CA LEU A 169 9.72 -34.38 -36.14
C LEU A 169 9.02 -34.91 -37.42
N PRO A 170 8.51 -34.06 -38.33
CA PRO A 170 8.14 -34.50 -39.66
C PRO A 170 9.36 -34.46 -40.60
N GLU A 171 9.69 -35.61 -41.19
CA GLU A 171 10.59 -35.75 -42.32
C GLU A 171 9.95 -35.23 -43.62
N LYS A 172 10.84 -34.82 -44.52
CA LYS A 172 10.61 -34.31 -45.87
C LYS A 172 9.90 -35.33 -46.77
N MET A 173 9.00 -34.84 -47.62
CA MET A 173 8.91 -35.19 -49.04
C MET A 173 8.49 -33.96 -49.82
#